data_AF-A0A0B8PEY1-F1
#
_entry.id   AF-A0A0B8PEY1-F1
#
_cell.length_a   1.000
_cell.length_b   1.000
_cell.length_c   1.000
_cell.angle_alpha   90.00
_cell.angle_beta   90.00
_cell.angle_gamma   90.00
#
_symmetry.space_group_name_H-M   'P 1'
#
loop_
_entity.id
_entity.type
_entity.pdbx_description
1 polymer ?
#
loop_
_entity_poly.entity_id
_entity_poly.type
_entity_poly.pdbx_seq_one_letter_code
_entity_poly.pdbx_strand_id
1 'polypeptide(L)'
;MYQRRSTHLHGSGSTGEVGKKSGHKVTVETQGALGSENQLTEAQIAAADVAVIISDINIEAAERFENTRVVRCTISHFLRHSEEVMTAIDKIRQAPRGSEIIL
;
A
#
# COMPACT_ATOMS: atom_id res chain seq x y z
N MET A 1 5.38 -3.98 22.54
CA MET A 1 6.08 -2.74 22.16
C MET A 1 6.63 -2.93 20.75
N TYR A 2 6.34 -2.19 19.70
CA TYR A 2 5.41 -1.09 19.46
C TYR A 2 5.27 -1.01 17.92
N GLN A 3 4.04 -1.17 17.40
CA GLN A 3 3.51 -0.72 16.10
C GLN A 3 4.35 -0.98 14.83
N ARG A 4 3.99 -2.02 14.06
CA ARG A 4 4.45 -2.18 12.66
C ARG A 4 3.43 -1.50 11.75
N ARG A 5 3.79 -0.40 11.09
CA ARG A 5 2.96 0.20 10.04
C ARG A 5 3.62 -0.15 8.71
N SER A 6 2.92 -0.79 7.79
CA SER A 6 3.52 -1.17 6.51
C SER A 6 2.69 -0.60 5.36
N THR A 7 3.35 0.21 4.54
CA THR A 7 2.78 0.83 3.35
C THR A 7 3.34 0.13 2.13
N HIS A 8 2.50 -0.46 1.30
CA HIS A 8 2.87 -1.11 0.05
C HIS A 8 2.37 -0.26 -1.12
N LEU A 9 3.25 0.16 -2.01
CA LEU A 9 2.85 0.75 -3.29
C LEU A 9 2.85 -0.33 -4.36
N HIS A 10 1.80 -0.32 -5.16
CA HIS A 10 1.63 -1.21 -6.30
C HIS A 10 1.71 -0.39 -7.59
N GLY A 11 2.71 -0.70 -8.41
CA GLY A 11 2.89 -0.14 -9.74
C GLY A 11 2.79 -1.21 -10.83
N SER A 12 2.13 -0.87 -11.93
CA SER A 12 2.14 -1.63 -13.19
C SER A 12 3.41 -1.33 -13.98
N GLY A 13 4.52 -1.91 -13.53
CA GLY A 13 5.78 -1.87 -14.26
C GLY A 13 6.59 -3.13 -13.98
N SER A 14 7.10 -3.77 -15.02
CA SER A 14 7.94 -4.96 -14.91
C SER A 14 9.33 -4.57 -14.40
N THR A 15 9.73 -4.96 -13.18
CA THR A 15 11.12 -5.36 -12.81
C THR A 15 11.19 -5.93 -11.39
N GLY A 16 11.74 -7.15 -11.26
CA GLY A 16 12.63 -7.61 -10.18
C GLY A 16 12.06 -7.89 -8.78
N GLU A 17 11.73 -9.16 -8.51
CA GLU A 17 11.79 -9.87 -7.21
C GLU A 17 11.16 -9.12 -6.01
N VAL A 18 9.85 -9.14 -5.76
CA VAL A 18 9.01 -10.27 -5.30
C VAL A 18 7.59 -10.05 -5.85
N GLY A 19 7.30 -10.64 -7.01
CA GLY A 19 6.01 -10.48 -7.72
C GLY A 19 5.76 -11.63 -8.71
N LYS A 20 6.24 -12.84 -8.39
CA LYS A 20 6.37 -13.95 -9.36
C LYS A 20 5.06 -14.60 -9.81
N LYS A 21 3.87 -14.09 -9.44
CA LYS A 21 2.60 -14.57 -10.03
C LYS A 21 1.83 -13.53 -10.86
N SER A 22 2.23 -12.26 -10.89
CA SER A 22 1.40 -11.25 -11.57
C SER A 22 2.11 -9.98 -12.10
N GLY A 23 3.45 -9.94 -12.12
CA GLY A 23 4.19 -8.91 -12.88
C GLY A 23 4.14 -7.49 -12.29
N HIS A 24 3.81 -7.37 -11.00
CA HIS A 24 3.68 -6.09 -10.30
C HIS A 24 5.00 -5.64 -9.68
N LYS A 25 5.27 -4.33 -9.74
CA LYS A 25 6.34 -3.70 -8.98
C LYS A 25 5.80 -3.25 -7.64
N VAL A 26 6.46 -3.68 -6.58
CA VAL A 26 6.09 -3.34 -5.21
C VAL A 26 7.23 -2.61 -4.55
N THR A 27 6.92 -1.46 -3.94
CA THR A 27 7.85 -0.74 -3.06
C THR A 27 7.19 -0.63 -1.69
N VAL A 28 7.96 -0.86 -0.63
CA VAL A 28 7.42 -0.92 0.75
C VAL A 28 8.13 0.08 1.65
N GLU A 29 7.35 0.91 2.34
CA GLU A 29 7.79 1.71 3.48
C GLU A 29 7.27 1.06 4.76
N THR A 30 8.10 0.99 5.80
CA THR A 30 7.69 0.52 7.12
C THR A 30 7.88 1.64 8.12
N GLN A 31 6.84 2.02 8.86
CA GLN A 31 6.96 3.00 9.94
C GLN A 31 6.88 2.29 11.29
N GLY A 32 7.86 2.57 12.16
CA GLY A 32 7.94 2.05 13.52
C GLY A 32 8.30 3.15 14.52
N ALA A 33 8.51 2.76 15.78
CA ALA A 33 8.78 3.71 16.85
C ALA A 33 10.07 4.54 16.67
N LEU A 34 11.02 4.03 15.90
CA LEU A 34 12.30 4.70 15.62
C LEU A 34 12.28 5.53 14.32
N GLY A 35 11.13 5.61 13.65
CA GLY A 35 10.95 6.31 12.37
C GLY A 35 10.56 5.36 11.23
N SER A 36 10.69 5.86 10.00
CA SER A 36 10.35 5.14 8.78
C SER A 36 11.57 4.51 8.10
N GLU A 37 11.48 3.24 7.73
CA GLU A 37 12.40 2.53 6.88
C GLU A 37 11.90 2.51 5.44
N ASN A 38 12.80 2.71 4.47
CA ASN A 38 12.50 2.73 3.04
C ASN A 38 11.39 3.74 2.68
N GLN A 39 11.49 4.95 3.23
CA GLN A 39 10.50 5.99 3.03
C GLN A 39 10.23 6.22 1.53
N LEU A 40 8.96 6.16 1.16
CA LEU A 40 8.50 6.33 -0.21
C LEU A 40 8.63 7.80 -0.60
N THR A 41 9.25 8.03 -1.76
CA THR A 41 9.32 9.38 -2.33
C THR A 41 7.98 9.77 -2.94
N GLU A 42 7.71 11.07 -3.02
CA GLU A 42 6.50 11.59 -3.68
C GLU A 42 6.38 11.10 -5.13
N ALA A 43 7.50 11.01 -5.85
CA ALA A 43 7.54 10.48 -7.21
C ALA A 43 7.10 9.00 -7.27
N GLN A 44 7.51 8.18 -6.29
CA GLN A 44 7.06 6.79 -6.20
C GLN A 44 5.56 6.70 -5.90
N ILE A 45 5.06 7.55 -5.01
CA ILE A 45 3.63 7.57 -4.64
C ILE A 45 2.76 8.05 -5.82
N ALA A 46 3.19 9.08 -6.54
CA ALA A 46 2.48 9.63 -7.70
C ALA A 46 2.49 8.69 -8.92
N ALA A 47 3.56 7.91 -9.08
CA ALA A 47 3.69 6.91 -10.13
C ALA A 47 2.97 5.59 -9.80
N ALA A 48 2.58 5.36 -8.55
CA ALA A 48 1.86 4.16 -8.17
C ALA A 48 0.44 4.15 -8.76
N ASP A 49 -0.02 2.95 -9.12
CA ASP A 49 -1.41 2.75 -9.54
C ASP A 49 -2.32 2.70 -8.32
N VAL A 50 -1.87 2.00 -7.28
CA VAL A 50 -2.58 1.77 -6.02
C VAL A 50 -1.59 1.81 -4.86
N ALA A 51 -1.97 2.47 -3.76
CA ALA A 51 -1.32 2.41 -2.47
C ALA A 51 -2.12 1.49 -1.55
N VAL A 52 -1.44 0.63 -0.81
CA VAL A 52 -2.02 -0.29 0.17
C VAL A 52 -1.45 0.05 1.53
N ILE A 53 -2.30 0.51 2.43
CA ILE A 53 -1.90 0.89 3.79
C ILE A 53 -2.36 -0.20 4.75
N ILE A 54 -1.40 -0.92 5.32
CA ILE A 54 -1.63 -2.00 6.27
C ILE A 54 -1.19 -1.52 7.64
N SER A 55 -2.15 -1.13 8.46
CA SER A 55 -1.86 -0.54 9.77
C SER A 55 -3.06 -0.65 10.70
N ASP A 56 -2.80 -0.91 11.98
CA ASP A 56 -3.83 -0.91 13.03
C ASP A 56 -4.11 0.52 13.57
N ILE A 57 -3.36 1.51 13.10
CA ILE A 57 -3.39 2.90 13.53
C ILE A 57 -3.09 3.85 12.36
N ASN A 58 -3.32 5.16 12.54
CA ASN A 58 -2.95 6.14 11.53
C ASN A 58 -1.44 6.13 11.26
N ILE A 59 -1.09 6.14 9.97
CA ILE A 59 0.29 6.32 9.51
C ILE A 59 0.64 7.81 9.51
N GLU A 60 1.93 8.10 9.59
CA GLU A 60 2.43 9.46 9.41
C GLU A 60 2.42 9.84 7.94
N ALA A 61 2.16 11.13 7.68
CA ALA A 61 2.09 11.71 6.35
C ALA A 61 1.12 10.95 5.42
N ALA A 62 -0.06 10.59 5.93
CA ALA A 62 -1.09 9.86 5.21
C ALA A 62 -1.66 10.68 4.02
N GLU A 63 -1.59 12.00 4.12
CA GLU A 63 -2.00 12.97 3.10
C GLU A 63 -1.24 12.77 1.77
N ARG A 64 -0.01 12.21 1.81
CA ARG A 64 0.76 11.90 0.59
C ARG A 64 0.03 10.93 -0.35
N PHE A 65 -0.91 10.15 0.18
CA PHE A 65 -1.65 9.13 -0.57
C PHE A 65 -3.05 9.59 -1.03
N GLU A 66 -3.49 10.81 -0.67
CA GLU A 66 -4.85 11.30 -0.98
C GLU A 66 -5.16 11.37 -2.48
N ASN A 67 -4.14 11.62 -3.30
CA ASN A 67 -4.29 11.66 -4.77
C ASN A 67 -4.07 10.29 -5.43
N THR A 68 -3.78 9.26 -4.65
CA THR A 68 -3.57 7.88 -5.12
C THR A 68 -4.83 7.07 -4.84
N ARG A 69 -4.97 5.92 -5.50
CA ARG A 69 -6.01 4.95 -5.13
C ARG A 69 -5.55 4.20 -3.90
N VAL A 70 -6.32 4.20 -2.82
CA VAL A 70 -5.88 3.63 -1.54
C VAL A 70 -6.72 2.41 -1.17
N VAL A 71 -6.07 1.30 -0.85
CA VAL A 71 -6.67 0.18 -0.10
C VAL A 71 -6.13 0.21 1.31
N ARG A 72 -6.99 0.33 2.31
CA ARG A 72 -6.59 0.36 3.72
C ARG A 72 -7.13 -0.87 4.43
N CYS A 73 -6.30 -1.51 5.23
CA CYS A 73 -6.74 -2.58 6.10
C CYS A 73 -5.88 -2.70 7.36
N THR A 74 -6.40 -3.42 8.36
CA THR A 74 -5.61 -3.76 9.56
C THR A 74 -4.59 -4.85 9.26
N ILE A 75 -3.56 -4.98 10.09
CA ILE A 75 -2.55 -6.04 9.95
C ILE A 75 -3.21 -7.41 10.08
N SER A 76 -4.13 -7.55 11.05
CA SER A 76 -4.86 -8.78 11.27
C SER A 76 -5.72 -9.17 10.06
N HIS A 77 -6.40 -8.19 9.45
CA HIS A 77 -7.20 -8.40 8.26
C HIS A 77 -6.33 -8.87 7.09
N PHE A 78 -5.22 -8.18 6.81
CA PHE A 78 -4.31 -8.55 5.73
C PHE A 78 -3.79 -9.99 5.85
N LEU A 79 -3.43 -10.42 7.07
CA LEU A 79 -2.91 -11.77 7.31
C LEU A 79 -3.97 -12.87 7.17
N ARG A 80 -5.25 -12.56 7.42
CA ARG A 80 -6.35 -13.54 7.38
C ARG A 80 -7.12 -13.55 6.06
N HIS A 81 -7.18 -12.40 5.39
CA HIS A 81 -8.03 -12.14 4.23
C HIS A 81 -7.22 -11.54 3.08
N SER A 82 -6.02 -12.08 2.83
CA SER A 82 -5.12 -11.58 1.79
C SER A 82 -5.74 -11.61 0.38
N GLU A 83 -6.56 -12.61 0.06
CA GLU A 83 -7.28 -12.69 -1.21
C GLU A 83 -8.29 -11.55 -1.41
N GLU A 84 -8.97 -11.15 -0.32
CA GLU A 84 -9.92 -10.02 -0.34
C GLU A 84 -9.19 -8.70 -0.59
N VAL A 85 -8.05 -8.50 0.06
CA VAL A 85 -7.19 -7.33 -0.18
C VAL A 85 -6.73 -7.28 -1.63
N MET A 86 -6.31 -8.41 -2.21
CA MET A 86 -5.93 -8.47 -3.62
C MET A 86 -7.10 -8.14 -4.56
N THR A 87 -8.29 -8.65 -4.26
CA THR A 87 -9.52 -8.33 -5.00
C THR A 87 -9.85 -6.84 -4.93
N ALA A 88 -9.68 -6.22 -3.76
CA ALA A 88 -9.88 -4.78 -3.58
C ALA A 88 -8.87 -3.95 -4.37
N ILE A 89 -7.61 -4.39 -4.45
CA ILE A 89 -6.58 -3.75 -5.29
C ILE A 89 -6.99 -3.78 -6.77
N ASP A 90 -7.44 -4.92 -7.28
CA ASP A 90 -7.89 -5.04 -8.68
C ASP A 90 -9.12 -4.18 -8.96
N LYS A 91 -10.07 -4.14 -8.02
CA LYS A 91 -11.28 -3.31 -8.13
C LYS A 91 -10.95 -1.82 -8.13
N ILE A 92 -10.13 -1.36 -7.17
CA ILE A 92 -9.84 0.07 -7.04
C ILE A 92 -9.01 0.58 -8.22
N ARG A 93 -8.17 -0.27 -8.83
CA ARG A 93 -7.35 0.09 -9.99
C ARG A 93 -8.17 0.65 -11.15
N GLN A 94 -9.43 0.26 -11.28
CA GLN A 94 -10.36 0.76 -12.30
C GLN A 94 -11.12 2.04 -11.88
N ALA A 95 -11.07 2.40 -10.60
CA ALA A 95 -11.72 3.60 -10.07
C ALA A 95 -10.92 4.88 -10.40
N PRO A 96 -11.53 6.07 -10.26
CA PRO A 96 -10.81 7.33 -10.33
C PRO A 96 -9.69 7.42 -9.28
N ARG A 97 -8.63 8.20 -9.58
CA ARG A 97 -7.61 8.54 -8.57
C ARG A 97 -8.25 9.28 -7.39
N GLY A 98 -7.71 9.08 -6.19
CA GLY A 98 -8.29 9.56 -4.93
C GLY A 98 -9.44 8.72 -4.38
N SER A 99 -9.75 7.58 -5.00
CA SER A 99 -10.67 6.60 -4.41
C SER A 99 -10.00 5.86 -3.26
N GLU A 100 -10.74 5.55 -2.21
CA GLU A 100 -10.29 4.72 -1.09
C GLU A 100 -11.25 3.54 -0.84
N ILE A 101 -10.70 2.35 -0.59
CA ILE A 101 -11.42 1.17 -0.08
C ILE A 101 -10.83 0.84 1.29
N ILE A 102 -11.70 0.66 2.28
CA ILE A 102 -11.33 0.27 3.65
C ILE A 102 -11.86 -1.13 3.92
N LEU A 103 -11.00 -2.02 4.41
CA LEU A 103 -11.28 -3.42 4.76
C LEU A 103 -10.97 -3.68 6.25
#